data_AF-A0A377B6G9-F1
#
_entry.id   AF-A0A377B6G9-F1
#
_cell.length_a   1.000
_cell.length_b   1.000
_cell.length_c   1.000
_cell.angle_alpha   90.00
_cell.angle_beta   90.00
_cell.angle_gamma   90.00
#
_symmetry.space_group_name_H-M   'P 1'
#
loop_
_entity.id
_entity.type
_entity.pdbx_description
1 polymer ?
#
loop_
_entity_poly.entity_id
_entity_poly.type
_entity_poly.pdbx_seq_one_letter_code
_entity_poly.pdbx_strand_id
1 'polypeptide(L)'
;MVVIRYEGPKGGPGMQEMLYPTSFLKSMGLGKACALITDGRFSGGTSGLSIGHVSPEAASGGSIGLIEDGDLIAIDIPNRGIPVTGKRCRTGSAS
;
A
#
# COMPACT_ATOMS: atom_id res chain seq x y z
N MET A 1 -3.43 -7.17 -2.45
CA MET A 1 -2.46 -6.06 -2.38
C MET A 1 -2.00 -5.93 -0.94
N VAL A 2 -0.74 -5.62 -0.69
CA VAL A 2 -0.23 -5.37 0.66
C VAL A 2 0.07 -3.88 0.81
N VAL A 3 -0.41 -3.28 1.91
CA VAL A 3 -0.16 -1.88 2.26
C VAL A 3 0.72 -1.86 3.51
N ILE A 4 1.86 -1.19 3.43
CA ILE A 4 2.81 -1.02 4.53
C ILE A 4 2.79 0.46 4.89
N ARG A 5 2.32 0.78 6.09
CA ARG A 5 2.04 2.15 6.53
C ARG A 5 2.93 2.52 7.70
N TYR A 6 3.03 3.82 7.96
CA TYR A 6 3.85 4.37 9.04
C TYR A 6 5.34 4.08 8.83
N GLU A 7 5.77 3.94 7.58
CA GLU A 7 7.19 3.81 7.20
C GLU A 7 7.72 5.10 6.56
N GLY A 8 6.90 6.15 6.55
CA GLY A 8 7.26 7.48 6.07
C GLY A 8 8.24 8.22 6.99
N PRO A 9 8.63 9.46 6.63
CA PRO A 9 9.64 10.23 7.35
C PRO A 9 9.37 10.44 8.85
N LYS A 10 8.12 10.55 9.29
CA LYS A 10 7.75 10.68 10.70
C LYS A 10 7.32 9.36 11.33
N GLY A 11 6.61 8.51 10.57
CA GLY A 11 6.10 7.24 11.08
C GLY A 11 7.22 6.25 11.44
N GLY A 12 8.13 6.00 10.49
CA GLY A 12 9.22 5.03 10.61
C GLY A 12 10.51 5.58 11.22
N PRO A 13 10.52 6.86 11.61
CA PRO A 13 11.54 7.88 11.32
C PRO A 13 12.53 7.65 10.16
N GLY A 14 12.69 8.68 9.34
CA GLY A 14 13.76 8.74 8.33
C GLY A 14 13.50 7.96 7.04
N MET A 15 12.30 7.38 6.89
CA MET A 15 11.84 6.72 5.67
C MET A 15 12.80 5.61 5.23
N GLN A 16 12.93 4.54 6.03
CA GLN A 16 13.93 3.48 5.82
C GLN A 16 13.67 2.66 4.55
N GLU A 17 14.74 2.11 3.98
CA GLU A 17 14.64 1.27 2.77
C GLU A 17 14.23 -0.16 3.08
N MET A 18 13.09 -0.59 2.52
CA MET A 18 12.57 -1.93 2.73
C MET A 18 12.92 -2.89 1.59
N LEU A 19 13.70 -3.93 1.89
CA LEU A 19 14.02 -5.04 0.98
C LEU A 19 13.18 -6.31 1.25
N TYR A 20 12.79 -6.53 2.50
CA TYR A 20 12.15 -7.79 2.90
C TYR A 20 10.78 -8.02 2.22
N PRO A 21 9.85 -7.05 2.15
CA PRO A 21 8.52 -7.29 1.57
C PRO A 21 8.56 -7.71 0.09
N THR A 22 9.47 -7.12 -0.66
CA THR A 22 9.63 -7.36 -2.10
C THR A 22 10.29 -8.72 -2.35
N SER A 23 11.30 -9.06 -1.53
CA SER A 23 11.97 -10.36 -1.56
C SER A 23 11.06 -11.51 -1.17
N PHE A 24 10.20 -11.30 -0.16
CA PHE A 24 9.23 -12.30 0.31
C PHE A 24 8.16 -12.62 -0.74
N LEU A 25 7.57 -11.61 -1.38
CA LEU A 25 6.60 -11.87 -2.46
C LEU A 25 7.24 -12.57 -3.65
N LYS A 26 8.51 -12.24 -3.97
CA LYS A 26 9.26 -12.90 -5.02
C LYS A 26 9.50 -14.38 -4.69
N SER A 27 9.95 -14.71 -3.48
CA SER A 27 10.22 -16.11 -3.08
C SER A 27 8.96 -16.96 -3.05
N MET A 28 7.81 -16.36 -2.73
CA MET A 28 6.50 -17.02 -2.77
C MET A 28 5.90 -17.12 -4.19
N GLY A 29 6.59 -16.61 -5.23
CA GLY A 29 6.08 -16.60 -6.60
C GLY A 29 4.93 -15.62 -6.85
N LEU A 30 4.68 -14.70 -5.91
CA LEU A 30 3.55 -13.77 -5.93
C LEU A 30 3.87 -12.41 -6.56
N GLY A 31 5.11 -12.17 -7.01
CA GLY A 31 5.54 -10.86 -7.50
C GLY A 31 4.70 -10.28 -8.66
N LYS A 32 4.05 -11.13 -9.48
CA LYS A 32 3.12 -10.68 -10.53
C LYS A 32 1.66 -10.61 -10.09
N ALA A 33 1.31 -11.28 -9.00
CA ALA A 33 -0.06 -11.44 -8.52
C ALA A 33 -0.42 -10.48 -7.38
N CYS A 34 0.58 -9.93 -6.68
CA CYS A 34 0.38 -9.04 -5.56
C CYS A 34 1.18 -7.75 -5.75
N ALA A 35 0.50 -6.61 -5.65
CA ALA A 35 1.13 -5.30 -5.60
C ALA A 35 1.46 -4.87 -4.16
N LEU A 36 2.50 -4.06 -4.01
CA LEU A 36 2.94 -3.45 -2.76
C LEU A 36 2.74 -1.93 -2.80
N ILE A 37 2.24 -1.36 -1.71
CA ILE A 37 2.11 0.08 -1.50
C ILE A 37 2.71 0.48 -0.16
N THR A 38 3.44 1.60 -0.12
CA THR A 38 3.93 2.16 1.14
C THR A 38 4.11 3.69 1.13
N ASP A 39 3.96 4.32 2.29
CA ASP A 39 4.40 5.69 2.55
C ASP A 39 5.91 5.81 2.85
N GLY A 40 6.60 4.67 3.00
CA GLY A 40 8.06 4.54 3.04
C GLY A 40 8.69 4.37 1.66
N ARG A 41 9.82 3.65 1.58
CA ARG A 41 10.52 3.34 0.30
C ARG A 41 10.81 1.84 0.16
N PHE A 42 10.87 1.37 -1.08
CA PHE A 42 11.34 0.01 -1.42
C PHE A 42 12.74 0.06 -2.04
N SER A 43 13.51 -1.02 -1.89
CA SER A 43 14.81 -1.12 -2.53
C SER A 43 14.75 -1.51 -4.01
N GLY A 44 15.70 -1.01 -4.80
CA GLY A 44 15.74 -1.15 -6.26
C GLY A 44 15.77 -2.59 -6.82
N GLY A 45 15.92 -3.61 -5.98
CA GLY A 45 15.84 -5.04 -6.36
C GLY A 45 14.40 -5.58 -6.51
N THR A 46 13.41 -4.71 -6.52
CA THR A 46 12.00 -5.07 -6.47
C THR A 46 11.50 -5.64 -7.80
N SER A 47 10.91 -6.85 -7.75
CA SER A 47 10.20 -7.45 -8.87
C SER A 47 8.70 -7.41 -8.60
N GLY A 48 7.91 -6.89 -9.55
CA GLY A 48 6.46 -6.73 -9.39
C GLY A 48 6.03 -5.27 -9.31
N LEU A 49 4.75 -5.03 -9.07
CA LEU A 49 4.20 -3.68 -8.95
C LEU A 49 4.40 -3.18 -7.51
N SER A 50 5.30 -2.22 -7.31
CA SER A 50 5.64 -1.69 -5.99
C SER A 50 5.72 -0.19 -6.02
N ILE A 51 4.91 0.44 -5.18
CA ILE A 51 4.70 1.88 -5.15
C ILE A 51 5.13 2.37 -3.77
N GLY A 52 6.23 3.10 -3.71
CA GLY A 52 6.67 3.80 -2.50
C GLY A 52 6.25 5.26 -2.51
N HIS A 53 6.61 5.95 -1.43
CA HIS A 53 6.54 7.40 -1.31
C HIS A 53 5.10 7.95 -1.39
N VAL A 54 4.12 7.19 -0.96
CA VAL A 54 2.75 7.69 -0.83
C VAL A 54 2.73 8.86 0.17
N SER A 55 2.14 9.98 -0.27
CA SER A 55 2.09 11.22 0.48
C SER A 55 0.68 11.84 0.41
N PRO A 56 0.19 12.46 1.50
CA PRO A 56 0.81 12.54 2.83
C PRO A 56 0.98 11.15 3.49
N GLU A 57 2.00 10.98 4.33
CA GLU A 57 2.23 9.71 5.05
C GLU A 57 1.12 9.44 6.07
N ALA A 58 0.97 8.18 6.52
CA ALA A 58 -0.04 7.80 7.50
C ALA A 58 0.11 8.56 8.82
N ALA A 59 1.34 8.74 9.31
CA ALA A 59 1.64 9.49 10.54
C ALA A 59 1.29 10.99 10.45
N SER A 60 1.11 11.53 9.24
CA SER A 60 0.66 12.90 9.00
C SER A 60 -0.82 13.00 8.63
N GLY A 61 -1.60 11.92 8.82
CA GLY A 61 -3.03 11.88 8.53
C GLY A 61 -3.37 11.70 7.04
N GLY A 62 -2.43 11.20 6.23
CA GLY A 62 -2.69 10.90 4.83
C GLY A 62 -3.69 9.77 4.61
N SER A 63 -4.32 9.75 3.43
CA SER A 63 -5.38 8.77 3.09
C SER A 63 -4.93 7.32 3.19
N ILE A 64 -3.65 7.02 2.99
CA ILE A 64 -3.09 5.67 3.19
C ILE A 64 -3.30 5.18 4.63
N GLY A 65 -3.27 6.09 5.62
CA GLY A 65 -3.56 5.78 7.02
C GLY A 65 -5.02 5.40 7.30
N LEU A 66 -5.94 5.63 6.36
CA LEU A 66 -7.36 5.30 6.49
C LEU A 66 -7.75 3.96 5.86
N ILE A 67 -6.82 3.31 5.15
CA ILE A 67 -7.07 2.02 4.49
C ILE A 67 -7.35 0.94 5.53
N GLU A 68 -8.35 0.11 5.29
CA GLU A 68 -8.69 -1.04 6.13
C GLU A 68 -8.59 -2.35 5.34
N ASP A 69 -8.46 -3.46 6.06
CA ASP A 69 -8.43 -4.78 5.45
C ASP A 69 -9.74 -5.05 4.70
N GLY A 70 -9.61 -5.47 3.45
CA GLY A 70 -10.75 -5.75 2.57
C GLY A 70 -11.18 -4.58 1.68
N ASP A 71 -10.58 -3.39 1.83
CA ASP A 71 -10.74 -2.31 0.87
C ASP A 71 -10.21 -2.70 -0.51
N LEU A 72 -10.93 -2.27 -1.55
CA LEU A 72 -10.51 -2.49 -2.93
C LEU A 72 -9.66 -1.31 -3.39
N ILE A 73 -8.44 -1.59 -3.83
CA ILE A 73 -7.50 -0.57 -4.29
C ILE A 73 -7.11 -0.91 -5.73
N ALA A 74 -7.36 0.02 -6.64
CA ALA A 74 -6.97 -0.11 -8.04
C ALA A 74 -5.70 0.70 -8.32
N ILE A 75 -4.90 0.23 -9.27
CA ILE A 75 -3.72 0.96 -9.76
C ILE A 75 -4.00 1.27 -11.23
N ASP A 76 -4.32 2.53 -11.51
CA ASP A 76 -4.63 3.03 -12.84
C ASP A 76 -3.40 3.73 -13.41
N ILE A 77 -2.59 2.99 -14.16
CA ILE A 77 -1.37 3.50 -14.78
C ILE A 77 -1.68 4.57 -15.85
N PRO A 78 -2.64 4.37 -16.77
CA PRO A 78 -2.99 5.40 -17.75
C PRO A 78 -3.37 6.75 -17.13
N ASN A 79 -4.20 6.75 -16.08
CA ASN A 79 -4.66 7.98 -15.42
C ASN A 79 -3.78 8.42 -14.24
N ARG A 80 -2.69 7.69 -13.95
CA ARG A 80 -1.78 7.94 -12.83
C ARG A 80 -2.51 8.05 -11.47
N GLY A 81 -3.50 7.17 -11.28
CA GLY A 81 -4.39 7.19 -10.12
C GLY A 81 -4.30 5.91 -9.29
N ILE A 82 -4.56 6.04 -7.98
CA ILE A 82 -4.69 4.91 -7.06
C ILE A 82 -6.00 5.07 -6.26
N PRO A 83 -7.18 4.86 -6.87
CA PRO A 83 -8.45 5.01 -6.17
C PRO A 83 -8.65 3.87 -5.16
N VAL A 84 -9.25 4.23 -4.02
CA VAL A 84 -9.64 3.30 -2.97
C VAL A 84 -11.17 3.27 -2.90
N THR A 85 -11.75 2.08 -2.99
CA THR A 85 -13.18 1.85 -2.77
C THR A 85 -13.33 1.08 -1.47
N GLY A 86 -13.76 1.80 -0.44
CA GLY A 86 -13.97 1.22 0.88
C GLY A 86 -15.15 0.25 0.89
N LYS A 87 -15.05 -0.84 1.65
CA LYS A 87 -16.23 -1.67 1.95
C LYS A 87 -17.08 -1.00 3.02
N ARG A 88 -17.79 0.09 2.67
CA ARG A 88 -18.89 0.57 3.53
C ARG A 88 -19.97 -0.50 3.55
N CYS A 89 -20.15 -1.11 4.72
CA CYS A 89 -21.19 -2.07 5.03
C CYS A 89 -22.56 -1.58 4.52
N ARG A 90 -23.05 -2.14 3.41
CA ARG A 90 -24.47 -2.11 3.04
C ARG A 90 -25.17 -3.27 3.76
N THR A 91 -25.23 -3.24 5.08
CA THR A 91 -26.24 -3.98 5.85
C THR A 91 -26.59 -3.17 7.09
N GLY A 92 -27.39 -2.14 6.88
CA GLY A 92 -28.40 -1.80 7.87
C GLY A 92 -29.39 -2.96 7.92
N SER A 93 -29.65 -3.47 9.12
CA SER A 93 -30.78 -4.33 9.43
C SER A 93 -32.07 -3.81 8.80
N ALA A 94 -32.70 -4.63 7.97
CA ALA A 94 -34.10 -4.50 7.60
C ALA A 94 -34.71 -5.90 7.43
N SER A 95 -34.80 -6.62 8.55
CA SER A 95 -35.82 -7.62 8.94
C SER A 95 -35.31 -8.41 10.13
#